data_AF-A0A7Y8WW86-F1
#
_entry.id   AF-A0A7Y8WW86-F1
#
_cell.length_a   1.000
_cell.length_b   1.000
_cell.length_c   1.000
_cell.angle_alpha   90.00
_cell.angle_beta   90.00
_cell.angle_gamma   90.00
#
_symmetry.space_group_name_H-M   'P 1'
#
loop_
_entity.id
_entity.type
_entity.pdbx_description
1 polymer ?
#
loop_
_entity_poly.entity_id
_entity_poly.type
_entity_poly.pdbx_seq_one_letter_code
_entity_poly.pdbx_strand_id
1 'polypeptide(L)'
;MSRQVPDSADETPLTAEEYAAVQAAVSTGAGRRIDGRPWTLNALFEAWKDLVEEVEEGYGWCAPELDNDLWCRTALAGVWRLLPPRVQALRRLELDELDARFRTATIPWPDPDENPRRWWERRIPRILEAERGEGRLRGWPMGWGMLPFPKPDEVTVVE
;
A
#
# COMPACT_ATOMS: atom_id res chain seq x y z
N MET A 1 -43.43 -21.15 -4.75
CA MET A 1 -42.74 -20.13 -3.93
C MET A 1 -41.58 -19.60 -4.74
N SER A 2 -41.80 -18.49 -5.47
CA SER A 2 -40.76 -17.84 -6.25
C SER A 2 -39.80 -17.11 -5.29
N ARG A 3 -38.53 -17.49 -5.29
CA ARG A 3 -37.47 -16.68 -4.67
C ARG A 3 -37.19 -15.51 -5.59
N GLN A 4 -37.60 -14.33 -5.14
CA GLN A 4 -37.14 -13.08 -5.71
C GLN A 4 -35.66 -12.93 -5.32
N VAL A 5 -34.78 -13.02 -6.32
CA VAL A 5 -33.37 -12.65 -6.16
C VAL A 5 -33.35 -11.15 -5.89
N PRO A 6 -32.73 -10.65 -4.81
CA PRO A 6 -32.60 -9.23 -4.62
C PRO A 6 -31.69 -8.69 -5.72
N ASP A 7 -32.24 -7.71 -6.44
CA ASP A 7 -31.55 -6.83 -7.37
C ASP A 7 -30.21 -6.38 -6.77
N SER A 8 -29.12 -6.72 -7.45
CA SER A 8 -27.75 -6.37 -7.11
C SER A 8 -27.64 -4.85 -7.04
N ALA A 9 -27.67 -4.31 -5.83
CA ALA A 9 -27.59 -2.88 -5.60
C ALA A 9 -26.29 -2.32 -6.21
N ASP A 10 -26.46 -1.50 -7.25
CA ASP A 10 -25.53 -0.50 -7.77
C ASP A 10 -24.38 -0.95 -8.71
N GLU A 11 -24.68 -1.78 -9.71
CA GLU A 11 -23.82 -1.98 -10.90
C GLU A 11 -24.04 -0.91 -11.99
N THR A 12 -24.32 0.35 -11.62
CA THR A 12 -24.39 1.39 -12.65
C THR A 12 -22.96 1.72 -13.09
N PRO A 13 -22.61 1.56 -14.38
CA PRO A 13 -21.28 1.93 -14.86
C PRO A 13 -21.02 3.42 -14.62
N LEU A 14 -19.75 3.76 -14.38
CA LEU A 14 -19.36 5.16 -14.23
C LEU A 14 -19.73 5.94 -15.50
N THR A 15 -20.17 7.18 -15.30
CA THR A 15 -20.42 8.11 -16.40
C THR A 15 -19.11 8.49 -17.08
N ALA A 16 -19.18 8.98 -18.33
CA ALA A 16 -18.00 9.47 -19.04
C ALA A 16 -17.29 10.61 -18.31
N GLU A 17 -18.06 11.47 -17.62
CA GLU A 17 -17.53 12.56 -16.78
C GLU A 17 -16.76 12.01 -15.57
N GLU A 18 -17.29 10.99 -14.88
CA GLU A 18 -16.60 10.34 -13.78
C GLU A 18 -15.32 9.63 -14.25
N TYR A 19 -15.35 8.95 -15.40
CA TYR A 19 -14.14 8.36 -15.99
C TYR A 19 -13.07 9.42 -16.30
N ALA A 20 -13.47 10.54 -16.90
CA ALA A 20 -12.54 11.64 -17.19
C ALA A 20 -11.97 12.26 -15.90
N ALA A 21 -12.81 12.42 -14.86
CA ALA A 21 -12.39 12.92 -13.56
C ALA A 21 -11.40 11.96 -12.87
N VAL A 22 -11.60 10.65 -12.97
CA VAL A 22 -10.64 9.64 -12.47
C VAL A 22 -9.31 9.75 -13.21
N GLN A 23 -9.33 9.86 -14.54
CA GLN A 23 -8.09 10.01 -15.33
C GLN A 23 -7.34 11.30 -14.96
N ALA A 24 -8.05 12.40 -14.77
CA ALA A 24 -7.46 13.67 -14.33
C ALA A 24 -6.84 13.54 -12.93
N ALA A 25 -7.58 12.96 -11.98
CA ALA A 25 -7.11 12.72 -10.61
C ALA A 25 -5.82 11.89 -10.58
N VAL A 26 -5.77 10.79 -11.36
CA VAL A 26 -4.58 9.94 -11.45
C VAL A 26 -3.40 10.68 -12.09
N SER A 27 -3.64 11.42 -13.17
CA SER A 27 -2.58 12.20 -13.85
C SER A 27 -1.96 13.25 -12.93
N THR A 28 -2.78 13.87 -12.08
CA THR A 28 -2.31 14.87 -11.09
C THR A 28 -1.63 14.21 -9.88
N GLY A 29 -2.16 13.10 -9.37
CA GLY A 29 -1.74 12.52 -8.10
C GLY A 29 -0.61 11.48 -8.18
N ALA A 30 -0.42 10.82 -9.32
CA ALA A 30 0.50 9.68 -9.47
C ALA A 30 1.59 9.86 -10.54
N GLY A 31 1.62 10.98 -11.25
CA GLY A 31 2.64 11.21 -12.30
C GLY A 31 2.61 10.17 -13.42
N ARG A 32 3.80 9.76 -13.91
CA ARG A 32 3.96 8.78 -15.01
C ARG A 32 4.81 7.60 -14.58
N ARG A 33 4.57 6.45 -15.22
CA ARG A 33 5.44 5.27 -15.13
C ARG A 33 6.78 5.51 -15.81
N ILE A 34 7.76 4.66 -15.51
CA ILE A 34 9.09 4.66 -16.14
C ILE A 34 9.03 4.54 -17.67
N ASP A 35 8.05 3.79 -18.19
CA ASP A 35 7.82 3.62 -19.63
C ASP A 35 7.04 4.78 -20.28
N GLY A 36 6.77 5.85 -19.52
CA GLY A 36 6.05 7.04 -19.95
C GLY A 36 4.53 6.91 -19.96
N ARG A 37 3.98 5.70 -19.71
CA ARG A 37 2.52 5.49 -19.67
C ARG A 37 1.93 6.10 -18.40
N PRO A 38 0.70 6.65 -18.47
CA PRO A 38 0.01 7.12 -17.28
C PRO A 38 -0.33 5.94 -16.36
N TRP A 39 -0.36 6.19 -15.06
CA TRP A 39 -0.99 5.27 -14.13
C TRP A 39 -2.50 5.23 -14.36
N THR A 40 -3.13 4.14 -13.93
CA THR A 40 -4.59 4.05 -13.78
C THR A 40 -4.91 3.85 -12.31
N LEU A 41 -6.14 4.17 -11.89
CA LEU A 41 -6.56 3.94 -10.52
C LEU A 41 -6.42 2.45 -10.15
N ASN A 42 -6.84 1.54 -11.03
CA ASN A 42 -6.71 0.10 -10.82
C ASN A 42 -5.23 -0.32 -10.68
N ALA A 43 -4.34 0.20 -11.53
CA ALA A 43 -2.92 -0.16 -11.44
C ALA A 43 -2.28 0.29 -10.12
N LEU A 44 -2.75 1.39 -9.53
CA LEU A 44 -2.29 1.82 -8.20
C LEU A 44 -2.84 0.92 -7.08
N PHE A 45 -4.08 0.46 -7.20
CA PHE A 45 -4.67 -0.50 -6.27
C PHE A 45 -3.98 -1.87 -6.34
N GLU A 46 -3.72 -2.39 -7.54
CA GLU A 46 -2.98 -3.64 -7.72
C GLU A 46 -1.56 -3.50 -7.15
N ALA A 47 -0.84 -2.41 -7.46
CA ALA A 47 0.49 -2.18 -6.89
C ALA A 47 0.48 -2.13 -5.34
N TRP A 48 -0.56 -1.54 -4.74
CA TRP A 48 -0.70 -1.54 -3.28
C TRP A 48 -0.99 -2.94 -2.76
N LYS A 49 -1.91 -3.66 -3.39
CA LYS A 49 -2.26 -5.03 -3.03
C LYS A 49 -1.05 -5.96 -3.11
N ASP A 50 -0.29 -5.91 -4.19
CA ASP A 50 0.92 -6.72 -4.41
C ASP A 50 1.92 -6.47 -3.28
N LEU A 51 2.17 -5.21 -2.92
CA LEU A 51 3.04 -4.87 -1.79
C LEU A 51 2.50 -5.37 -0.44
N VAL A 52 1.18 -5.28 -0.21
CA VAL A 52 0.57 -5.82 1.02
C VAL A 52 0.77 -7.33 1.11
N GLU A 53 0.60 -8.05 0.00
CA GLU A 53 0.81 -9.51 -0.07
C GLU A 53 2.28 -9.86 0.21
N GLU A 54 3.22 -9.16 -0.42
CA GLU A 54 4.66 -9.38 -0.18
C GLU A 54 5.05 -9.12 1.28
N VAL A 55 4.49 -8.07 1.91
CA VAL A 55 4.73 -7.75 3.32
C VAL A 55 4.07 -8.75 4.28
N GLU A 56 2.94 -9.34 3.90
CA GLU A 56 2.27 -10.40 4.68
C GLU A 56 3.03 -11.73 4.63
N GLU A 57 3.59 -12.08 3.47
CA GLU A 57 4.32 -13.33 3.25
C GLU A 57 5.74 -13.29 3.87
N GLY A 58 6.38 -12.13 3.81
CA GLY A 58 7.74 -11.91 4.27
C GLY A 58 8.46 -11.01 3.30
N TYR A 59 8.74 -9.78 3.70
CA TYR A 59 9.34 -8.81 2.79
C TYR A 59 10.84 -9.11 2.63
N GLY A 60 11.25 -9.50 1.41
CA GLY A 60 12.61 -9.95 1.12
C GLY A 60 13.60 -8.89 0.65
N TRP A 61 13.15 -7.65 0.45
CA TRP A 61 14.01 -6.54 0.05
C TRP A 61 14.44 -5.70 1.25
N CYS A 62 15.28 -4.68 1.01
CA CYS A 62 15.79 -3.84 2.08
C CYS A 62 14.99 -2.55 2.28
N ALA A 63 15.29 -1.82 3.36
CA ALA A 63 14.47 -0.69 3.78
C ALA A 63 14.29 0.40 2.71
N PRO A 64 15.31 0.78 1.92
CA PRO A 64 15.14 1.70 0.78
C PRO A 64 14.19 1.19 -0.31
N GLU A 65 14.17 -0.11 -0.59
CA GLU A 65 13.21 -0.72 -1.53
C GLU A 65 11.80 -0.64 -0.96
N LEU A 66 11.59 -0.91 0.33
CA LEU A 66 10.28 -0.73 0.94
C LEU A 66 9.80 0.72 0.85
N ASP A 67 10.68 1.68 1.15
CA ASP A 67 10.38 3.11 1.02
C ASP A 67 9.99 3.47 -0.43
N ASN A 68 10.64 2.86 -1.41
CA ASN A 68 10.31 3.02 -2.81
C ASN A 68 8.96 2.37 -3.16
N ASP A 69 8.68 1.17 -2.68
CA ASP A 69 7.44 0.45 -3.00
C ASP A 69 6.22 1.11 -2.35
N LEU A 70 6.39 1.68 -1.15
CA LEU A 70 5.38 2.49 -0.46
C LEU A 70 4.95 3.73 -1.26
N TRP A 71 5.69 4.11 -2.31
CA TRP A 71 5.27 5.15 -3.25
C TRP A 71 3.85 4.91 -3.78
N CYS A 72 3.46 3.66 -4.05
CA CYS A 72 2.13 3.36 -4.59
C CYS A 72 1.01 3.83 -3.64
N ARG A 73 1.18 3.64 -2.33
CA ARG A 73 0.23 4.08 -1.31
C ARG A 73 0.22 5.59 -1.13
N THR A 74 1.37 6.23 -1.27
CA THR A 74 1.50 7.70 -1.29
C THR A 74 0.81 8.29 -2.52
N ALA A 75 0.97 7.70 -3.70
CA ALA A 75 0.27 8.09 -4.91
C ALA A 75 -1.24 7.91 -4.76
N LEU A 76 -1.71 6.76 -4.25
CA LEU A 76 -3.12 6.53 -3.94
C LEU A 76 -3.68 7.60 -3.00
N ALA A 77 -2.95 7.99 -1.95
CA ALA A 77 -3.40 9.05 -1.04
C ALA A 77 -3.57 10.41 -1.73
N GLY A 78 -2.70 10.73 -2.69
CA GLY A 78 -2.79 11.93 -3.51
C GLY A 78 -4.01 11.89 -4.44
N VAL A 79 -4.15 10.78 -5.18
CA VAL A 79 -5.28 10.56 -6.11
C VAL A 79 -6.62 10.54 -5.38
N TRP A 80 -6.69 9.88 -4.22
CA TRP A 80 -7.93 9.67 -3.46
C TRP A 80 -8.66 10.97 -3.13
N ARG A 81 -7.90 12.03 -2.80
CA ARG A 81 -8.44 13.37 -2.47
C ARG A 81 -9.10 14.07 -3.67
N LEU A 82 -8.75 13.66 -4.89
CA LEU A 82 -9.22 14.25 -6.14
C LEU A 82 -10.32 13.41 -6.80
N LEU A 83 -10.56 12.18 -6.31
CA LEU A 83 -11.58 11.29 -6.89
C LEU A 83 -12.99 11.82 -6.66
N PRO A 84 -13.93 11.62 -7.62
CA PRO A 84 -15.34 11.88 -7.38
C PRO A 84 -15.88 11.13 -6.16
N PRO A 85 -16.79 11.71 -5.36
CA PRO A 85 -17.31 11.07 -4.14
C PRO A 85 -17.90 9.67 -4.38
N ARG A 86 -18.57 9.45 -5.52
CA ARG A 86 -19.11 8.14 -5.89
C ARG A 86 -18.00 7.10 -6.07
N VAL A 87 -16.94 7.46 -6.81
CA VAL A 87 -15.79 6.56 -7.02
C VAL A 87 -15.07 6.25 -5.70
N GLN A 88 -14.91 7.25 -4.83
CA GLN A 88 -14.38 7.01 -3.48
C GLN A 88 -15.26 6.05 -2.69
N ALA A 89 -16.59 6.19 -2.76
CA ALA A 89 -17.52 5.28 -2.07
C ALA A 89 -17.40 3.84 -2.57
N LEU A 90 -17.35 3.65 -3.90
CA LEU A 90 -17.22 2.32 -4.53
C LEU A 90 -15.91 1.61 -4.18
N ARG A 91 -14.81 2.36 -4.00
CA ARG A 91 -13.47 1.79 -3.76
C ARG A 91 -13.05 1.78 -2.29
N ARG A 92 -13.88 2.31 -1.39
CA ARG A 92 -13.50 2.54 0.01
C ARG A 92 -13.21 1.26 0.75
N LEU A 93 -14.10 0.28 0.58
CA LEU A 93 -14.00 -1.00 1.27
C LEU A 93 -12.68 -1.69 0.91
N GLU A 94 -12.36 -1.76 -0.38
CA GLU A 94 -11.10 -2.34 -0.86
C GLU A 94 -9.87 -1.62 -0.30
N LEU A 95 -9.86 -0.28 -0.29
CA LEU A 95 -8.73 0.48 0.25
C LEU A 95 -8.58 0.27 1.77
N ASP A 96 -9.69 0.29 2.50
CA ASP A 96 -9.71 0.11 3.95
C ASP A 96 -9.25 -1.31 4.34
N GLU A 97 -9.63 -2.33 3.56
CA GLU A 97 -9.19 -3.72 3.73
C GLU A 97 -7.69 -3.86 3.51
N LEU A 98 -7.15 -3.31 2.42
CA LEU A 98 -5.70 -3.31 2.15
C LEU A 98 -4.92 -2.56 3.24
N ASP A 99 -5.42 -1.39 3.67
CA ASP A 99 -4.81 -0.62 4.76
C ASP A 99 -4.83 -1.40 6.09
N ALA A 100 -5.91 -2.12 6.40
CA ALA A 100 -6.01 -2.92 7.62
C ALA A 100 -5.05 -4.12 7.61
N ARG A 101 -4.94 -4.80 6.45
CA ARG A 101 -3.98 -5.89 6.21
C ARG A 101 -2.55 -5.43 6.39
N PHE A 102 -2.16 -4.35 5.71
CA PHE A 102 -0.82 -3.78 5.87
C PHE A 102 -0.53 -3.38 7.31
N ARG A 103 -1.50 -2.78 8.01
CA ARG A 103 -1.33 -2.42 9.43
C ARG A 103 -1.12 -3.64 10.34
N THR A 104 -1.73 -4.76 10.00
CA THR A 104 -1.60 -6.01 10.75
C THR A 104 -0.23 -6.64 10.51
N ALA A 105 0.20 -6.67 9.24
CA ALA A 105 1.48 -7.22 8.81
C ALA A 105 2.70 -6.38 9.20
N THR A 106 2.49 -5.19 9.76
CA THR A 106 3.57 -4.26 10.13
C THR A 106 3.48 -3.81 11.59
N ILE A 107 4.59 -3.29 12.11
CA ILE A 107 4.65 -2.51 13.34
C ILE A 107 4.93 -1.04 13.03
N PRO A 108 4.45 -0.09 13.86
CA PRO A 108 4.90 1.30 13.76
C PRO A 108 6.39 1.40 14.13
N TRP A 109 7.05 2.46 13.67
CA TRP A 109 8.34 2.86 14.23
C TRP A 109 8.22 3.11 15.75
N PRO A 110 9.32 2.93 16.52
CA PRO A 110 9.30 3.22 17.96
C PRO A 110 8.99 4.69 18.28
N ASP A 111 9.41 5.61 17.40
CA ASP A 111 9.13 7.03 17.53
C ASP A 111 7.74 7.37 16.95
N PRO A 112 6.97 8.26 17.61
CA PRO A 112 5.64 8.63 17.16
C PRO A 112 5.68 9.32 15.79
N ASP A 113 4.76 8.92 14.91
CA ASP A 113 4.63 9.52 13.58
C ASP A 113 4.08 10.95 13.68
N GLU A 114 4.86 11.92 13.22
CA GLU A 114 4.46 13.33 13.19
C GLU A 114 3.44 13.64 12.07
N ASN A 115 3.24 12.73 11.12
CA ASN A 115 2.32 12.93 9.99
C ASN A 115 1.30 11.78 9.86
N PRO A 116 0.18 11.82 10.60
CA PRO A 116 -0.83 10.75 10.54
C PRO A 116 -1.48 10.58 9.17
N ARG A 117 -1.32 11.55 8.25
CA ARG A 117 -1.79 11.45 6.86
C ARG A 117 -0.89 10.58 5.98
N ARG A 118 0.25 10.10 6.50
CA ARG A 118 1.23 9.25 5.84
C ARG A 118 1.69 8.10 6.75
N TRP A 119 0.77 7.60 7.57
CA TRP A 119 1.01 6.57 8.58
C TRP A 119 1.71 5.29 8.07
N TRP A 120 1.63 5.01 6.76
CA TRP A 120 2.28 3.86 6.13
C TRP A 120 3.79 4.04 5.97
N GLU A 121 4.32 5.27 5.93
CA GLU A 121 5.75 5.56 5.73
C GLU A 121 6.59 5.26 6.99
N ARG A 122 5.97 5.16 8.16
CA ARG A 122 6.64 4.87 9.45
C ARG A 122 6.26 3.49 9.96
N ARG A 123 6.37 2.50 9.08
CA ARG A 123 6.01 1.11 9.35
C ARG A 123 7.15 0.17 8.97
N ILE A 124 7.20 -0.96 9.65
CA ILE A 124 8.21 -2.00 9.45
C ILE A 124 7.46 -3.33 9.30
N PRO A 125 7.73 -4.13 8.26
CA PRO A 125 7.19 -5.49 8.15
C PRO A 125 7.52 -6.32 9.38
N ARG A 126 6.56 -7.14 9.81
CA ARG A 126 6.76 -8.08 10.93
C ARG A 126 7.62 -9.27 10.55
N ILE A 127 7.66 -9.61 9.26
CA ILE A 127 8.43 -10.73 8.73
C ILE A 127 9.36 -10.16 7.67
N LEU A 128 10.65 -10.36 7.86
CA LEU A 128 11.69 -10.04 6.89
C LEU A 128 12.32 -11.34 6.41
N GLU A 129 12.38 -11.53 5.10
CA GLU A 129 13.16 -12.61 4.51
C GLU A 129 14.59 -12.14 4.31
N ALA A 130 15.55 -12.97 4.67
CA ALA A 130 16.97 -12.68 4.51
C ALA A 130 17.68 -13.87 3.90
N GLU A 131 18.74 -13.60 3.13
CA GLU A 131 19.56 -14.68 2.59
C GLU A 131 20.23 -15.47 3.72
N ARG A 132 20.26 -16.80 3.57
CA ARG A 132 20.92 -17.69 4.52
C ARG A 132 22.39 -17.31 4.71
N GLY A 133 22.79 -17.12 5.97
CA GLY A 133 24.16 -16.76 6.32
C GLY A 133 24.49 -15.28 6.14
N GLU A 134 23.49 -14.45 5.84
CA GLU A 134 23.65 -13.00 5.83
C GLU A 134 24.00 -12.46 7.23
N GLY A 135 24.91 -11.50 7.27
CA GLY A 135 25.30 -10.82 8.51
C GLY A 135 24.17 -9.99 9.11
N ARG A 136 24.22 -9.76 10.43
CA ARG A 136 23.25 -8.92 11.14
C ARG A 136 23.92 -7.67 11.72
N LEU A 137 23.28 -6.51 11.57
CA LEU A 137 23.69 -5.26 12.20
C LEU A 137 22.61 -4.79 13.17
N ARG A 138 22.92 -4.76 14.48
CA ARG A 138 21.94 -4.41 15.54
C ARG A 138 20.65 -5.26 15.48
N GLY A 139 20.79 -6.53 15.09
CA GLY A 139 19.69 -7.48 14.94
C GLY A 139 18.97 -7.43 13.59
N TRP A 140 19.25 -6.46 12.73
CA TRP A 140 18.66 -6.33 11.40
C TRP A 140 19.37 -7.19 10.34
N PRO A 141 18.66 -7.67 9.31
CA PRO A 141 19.28 -8.09 8.04
C PRO A 141 20.12 -6.99 7.39
N MET A 142 20.91 -7.36 6.38
CA MET A 142 21.60 -6.35 5.58
C MET A 142 20.58 -5.45 4.87
N GLY A 143 20.95 -4.18 4.68
CA GLY A 143 20.07 -3.15 4.13
C GLY A 143 18.95 -2.65 5.07
N TRP A 144 18.63 -3.38 6.13
CA TRP A 144 17.77 -2.91 7.22
C TRP A 144 18.55 -2.23 8.36
N GLY A 145 19.84 -2.58 8.50
CA GLY A 145 20.74 -2.03 9.53
C GLY A 145 21.00 -0.51 9.45
N MET A 146 20.45 0.19 8.46
CA MET A 146 20.48 1.66 8.38
C MET A 146 19.43 2.35 9.25
N LEU A 147 18.42 1.61 9.75
CA LEU A 147 17.42 2.18 10.64
C LEU A 147 18.06 2.69 11.95
N PRO A 148 17.60 3.84 12.48
CA PRO A 148 18.27 4.54 13.58
C PRO A 148 18.04 3.89 14.97
N PHE A 149 17.39 2.74 15.02
CA PHE A 149 17.05 1.99 16.23
C PHE A 149 17.38 0.50 16.07
N PRO A 150 17.58 -0.24 17.18
CA PRO A 150 17.73 -1.70 17.14
C PRO A 150 16.45 -2.38 16.62
N LYS A 151 16.59 -3.60 16.07
CA LYS A 151 15.43 -4.37 15.59
C LYS A 151 14.45 -4.64 16.74
N PRO A 152 13.17 -4.26 16.61
CA PRO A 152 12.14 -4.64 17.58
C PRO A 152 11.98 -6.16 17.69
N ASP A 153 11.54 -6.63 18.86
CA ASP A 153 11.36 -8.06 19.11
C ASP A 153 10.21 -8.65 18.30
N GLU A 154 9.23 -7.82 17.94
CA GLU A 154 8.07 -8.19 17.13
C GLU A 154 8.40 -8.41 15.64
N VAL A 155 9.61 -8.04 15.20
CA VAL A 155 10.09 -8.32 13.84
C VAL A 155 10.82 -9.65 13.84
N THR A 156 10.28 -10.61 13.10
CA THR A 156 10.88 -11.91 12.84
C THR A 156 11.70 -11.83 11.56
N VAL A 157 12.88 -12.47 11.57
CA VAL A 157 13.69 -12.63 10.37
C VAL A 157 13.75 -14.12 10.03
N VAL A 158 13.36 -14.46 8.81
CA VAL A 158 13.32 -15.84 8.30
C VAL A 158 14.38 -16.03 7.20
N GLU A 159 14.83 -17.27 7.00
CA GLU A 159 15.86 -17.70 6.03
C GLU A 159 15.40 -18.90 5.20
#